data_AF-A0AAN8M8G9-F1
#
_entry.id   AF-A0AAN8M8G9-F1
#
_cell.length_a   1.000
_cell.length_b   1.000
_cell.length_c   1.000
_cell.angle_alpha   90.00
_cell.angle_beta   90.00
_cell.angle_gamma   90.00
#
_symmetry.space_group_name_H-M   'P 1'
#
loop_
_entity.id
_entity.type
_entity.pdbx_description
1 polymer ?
#
loop_
_entity_poly.entity_id
_entity_poly.type
_entity_poly.pdbx_seq_one_letter_code
_entity_poly.pdbx_strand_id
1 'polypeptide(L)'
;LSLSVSQSVACPFLIDPSSRATEWLHTHLKEHRLEVINQQDPNFITSLELAVRFGKTLIIQEMDGVEPVLYPLLRRDLIAQGPRYVVQIGDKVIDYNEEFRLFLATRNPSPFIPPDAASVVTEVNFTTTRAGLRGQLLALTIQQEKPELETQKTRLLQQEEDKKIQLAMLEESLLEVHTQ
;
A
#
# COMPACT_ATOMS: atom_id res chain seq x y z
N LEU A 1 11.53 2.76 -6.21
CA LEU A 1 10.29 2.80 -5.39
C LEU A 1 10.38 1.74 -4.30
N SER A 2 11.51 1.67 -3.58
CA SER A 2 11.65 0.79 -2.41
C SER A 2 10.87 1.43 -1.27
N LEU A 3 9.65 0.92 -1.11
CA LEU A 3 8.72 1.13 -0.02
C LEU A 3 9.40 1.59 1.28
N SER A 4 9.14 2.84 1.66
CA SER A 4 9.21 3.35 3.03
C SER A 4 8.12 2.71 3.91
N VAL A 5 7.91 1.40 3.76
CA VAL A 5 6.99 0.56 4.55
C VAL A 5 7.86 -0.32 5.44
N SER A 6 8.72 0.32 6.21
CA SER A 6 9.51 -0.33 7.26
C SER A 6 9.16 0.39 8.56
N GLN A 7 8.40 -0.34 9.38
CA GLN A 7 8.22 -0.22 10.83
C GLN A 7 8.41 1.20 11.41
N SER A 8 7.27 1.84 11.76
CA SER A 8 7.13 3.17 12.39
C SER A 8 6.77 4.35 11.47
N VAL A 9 6.19 4.08 10.30
CA VAL A 9 5.68 5.12 9.40
C VAL A 9 4.16 5.23 9.55
N ALA A 10 3.66 6.45 9.67
CA ALA A 10 2.24 6.76 9.72
C ALA A 10 1.46 6.11 8.56
N CYS A 11 0.15 5.93 8.72
CA CYS A 11 -0.68 5.22 7.74
C CYS A 11 -0.53 5.83 6.33
N PRO A 12 -0.22 5.03 5.30
CA PRO A 12 -0.08 5.56 3.95
C PRO A 12 -1.43 6.03 3.38
N PHE A 13 -1.46 7.25 2.86
CA PHE A 13 -2.57 7.83 2.11
C PHE A 13 -2.15 7.97 0.63
N LEU A 14 -2.67 7.08 -0.21
CA LEU A 14 -2.29 6.93 -1.60
C LEU A 14 -3.13 7.85 -2.48
N ILE A 15 -2.50 8.79 -3.16
CA ILE A 15 -3.11 9.59 -4.21
C ILE A 15 -2.86 8.87 -5.52
N ASP A 16 -3.81 8.05 -5.98
CA ASP A 16 -3.67 7.16 -7.14
C ASP A 16 -4.85 7.32 -8.12
N PRO A 17 -4.83 8.36 -8.97
CA PRO A 17 -5.87 8.60 -9.98
C PRO A 17 -6.03 7.45 -11.00
N SER A 18 -4.99 6.63 -11.15
CA SER A 18 -4.96 5.52 -12.11
C SER A 18 -5.33 4.16 -11.52
N SER A 19 -5.51 4.09 -10.19
CA SER A 19 -5.71 2.87 -9.40
C SER A 19 -4.62 1.79 -9.55
N ARG A 20 -3.51 2.07 -10.23
CA ARG A 20 -2.43 1.11 -10.50
C ARG A 20 -1.67 0.71 -9.25
N ALA A 21 -1.41 1.65 -8.35
CA ALA A 21 -0.73 1.35 -7.09
C ALA A 21 -1.61 0.48 -6.20
N THR A 22 -2.91 0.78 -6.18
CA THR A 22 -3.88 0.01 -5.41
C THR A 22 -4.06 -1.41 -5.96
N GLU A 23 -4.10 -1.57 -7.28
CA GLU A 23 -4.12 -2.89 -7.94
C GLU A 23 -2.83 -3.69 -7.72
N TRP A 24 -1.68 -3.00 -7.71
CA TRP A 24 -0.39 -3.62 -7.38
C TRP A 24 -0.37 -4.14 -5.94
N LEU A 25 -0.82 -3.34 -4.97
CA LEU A 25 -0.99 -3.76 -3.58
C LEU A 25 -1.95 -4.93 -3.48
N HIS A 26 -3.06 -4.87 -4.20
CA HIS A 26 -4.02 -5.97 -4.23
C HIS A 26 -3.43 -7.26 -4.78
N THR A 27 -2.50 -7.19 -5.74
CA THR A 27 -1.85 -8.37 -6.32
C THR A 27 -0.77 -8.96 -5.42
N HIS A 28 0.03 -8.12 -4.77
CA HIS A 28 1.19 -8.56 -3.98
C HIS A 28 0.88 -8.84 -2.51
N LEU A 29 -0.26 -8.36 -1.99
CA LEU A 29 -0.69 -8.58 -0.60
C LEU A 29 -1.83 -9.60 -0.46
N LYS A 30 -2.19 -10.35 -1.51
CA LYS A 30 -3.30 -11.34 -1.47
C LYS A 30 -3.15 -12.37 -0.36
N GLU A 31 -1.92 -12.79 -0.09
CA GLU A 31 -1.62 -13.80 0.93
C GLU A 31 -1.85 -13.29 2.37
N HIS A 32 -2.00 -11.97 2.55
CA HIS A 32 -2.10 -11.32 3.87
C HIS A 32 -3.55 -11.00 4.29
N ARG A 33 -4.52 -11.83 3.87
CA ARG A 33 -5.97 -11.65 4.17
C ARG A 33 -6.43 -10.22 3.84
N LEU A 34 -6.15 -9.82 2.61
CA LEU A 34 -6.48 -8.48 2.12
C LEU A 34 -8.00 -8.30 1.97
N GLU A 35 -8.51 -7.18 2.44
CA GLU A 35 -9.88 -6.73 2.21
C GLU A 35 -9.86 -5.31 1.65
N VAL A 36 -10.70 -5.05 0.65
CA VAL A 36 -10.83 -3.74 0.01
C VAL A 36 -12.27 -3.29 0.19
N ILE A 37 -12.45 -2.09 0.77
CA ILE A 37 -13.77 -1.50 1.01
C ILE A 37 -13.79 -0.05 0.51
N ASN A 38 -14.98 0.48 0.25
CA ASN A 38 -15.16 1.90 -0.04
C ASN A 38 -15.58 2.65 1.21
N GLN A 39 -15.15 3.91 1.36
CA GLN A 39 -15.57 4.78 2.48
C GLN A 39 -17.10 4.93 2.55
N GLN A 40 -17.78 4.95 1.40
CA GLN A 40 -19.23 5.14 1.29
C GLN A 40 -20.05 3.83 1.46
N ASP A 41 -19.40 2.69 1.73
CA ASP A 41 -20.11 1.42 1.91
C ASP A 41 -20.97 1.47 3.20
N PRO A 42 -22.27 1.10 3.17
CA PRO A 42 -23.09 1.04 4.38
C PRO A 42 -22.51 0.12 5.47
N ASN A 43 -21.69 -0.86 5.10
CA ASN A 43 -21.02 -1.78 6.02
C ASN A 43 -19.62 -1.32 6.44
N PHE A 44 -19.18 -0.12 6.05
CA PHE A 44 -17.82 0.40 6.29
C PHE A 44 -17.34 0.19 7.73
N ILE A 45 -18.14 0.61 8.72
CA ILE A 45 -17.80 0.49 10.14
C ILE A 45 -17.66 -0.99 10.55
N THR A 46 -18.60 -1.83 10.14
CA THR A 46 -18.59 -3.26 10.44
C THR A 46 -17.35 -3.93 9.84
N SER A 47 -17.02 -3.67 8.59
CA SER A 47 -15.82 -4.19 7.94
C SER A 47 -14.54 -3.70 8.61
N LEU A 48 -14.48 -2.43 9.00
CA LEU A 48 -13.35 -1.86 9.74
C LEU A 48 -13.15 -2.57 11.09
N GLU A 49 -14.22 -2.72 11.88
CA GLU A 49 -14.17 -3.41 13.18
C GLU A 49 -13.69 -4.86 13.04
N LEU A 50 -14.18 -5.59 12.03
CA LEU A 50 -13.77 -6.97 11.76
C LEU A 50 -12.33 -7.05 11.28
N ALA A 51 -11.89 -6.13 10.42
CA ALA A 51 -10.52 -6.09 9.93
C ALA A 51 -9.51 -5.87 11.06
N VAL A 52 -9.80 -4.94 11.97
CA VAL A 52 -8.99 -4.67 13.17
C VAL A 52 -8.94 -5.90 14.07
N ARG A 53 -10.10 -6.50 14.39
CA ARG A 53 -10.18 -7.66 15.28
C ARG A 53 -9.43 -8.89 14.74
N PHE A 54 -9.51 -9.13 13.43
CA PHE A 54 -8.92 -10.31 12.80
C PHE A 54 -7.54 -10.10 12.19
N GLY A 55 -6.94 -8.92 12.35
CA GLY A 55 -5.59 -8.65 11.84
C GLY A 55 -5.52 -8.72 10.31
N LYS A 56 -6.56 -8.22 9.62
CA LYS A 56 -6.58 -8.15 8.16
C LYS A 56 -5.73 -6.99 7.66
N THR A 57 -5.29 -7.10 6.41
CA THR A 57 -4.82 -5.92 5.67
C THR A 57 -6.03 -5.25 5.04
N LEU A 58 -6.34 -4.01 5.41
CA LEU A 58 -7.49 -3.27 4.91
C LEU A 58 -7.05 -2.13 3.99
N ILE A 59 -7.63 -2.06 2.80
CA ILE A 59 -7.52 -0.91 1.90
C ILE A 59 -8.89 -0.22 1.87
N ILE A 60 -8.92 1.06 2.25
CA ILE A 60 -10.11 1.90 2.09
C ILE A 60 -9.94 2.74 0.84
N GLN A 61 -10.81 2.52 -0.15
CA GLN A 61 -10.84 3.21 -1.44
C GLN A 61 -11.86 4.36 -1.45
N GLU A 62 -11.75 5.18 -2.49
CA GLU A 62 -12.60 6.36 -2.72
C GLU A 62 -12.61 7.30 -1.52
N MET A 63 -11.43 7.54 -0.94
CA MET A 63 -11.30 8.46 0.18
C MET A 63 -11.55 9.90 -0.29
N ASP A 64 -12.63 10.50 0.19
CA ASP A 64 -12.95 11.94 -0.01
C ASP A 64 -12.34 12.81 1.09
N GLY A 65 -11.95 12.18 2.20
CA GLY A 65 -11.33 12.77 3.38
C GLY A 65 -11.20 11.72 4.50
N VAL A 66 -10.47 12.03 5.57
CA VAL A 66 -10.29 11.08 6.68
C VAL A 66 -11.48 11.16 7.65
N GLU A 67 -12.28 10.10 7.75
CA GLU A 67 -13.38 10.02 8.71
C GLU A 67 -12.88 10.13 10.16
N PRO A 68 -13.59 10.84 11.06
CA PRO A 68 -13.27 10.90 12.49
C PRO A 68 -13.07 9.54 13.15
N VAL A 69 -13.81 8.52 12.71
CA VAL A 69 -13.74 7.15 13.26
C VAL A 69 -12.40 6.46 13.00
N LEU A 70 -11.61 6.92 12.02
CA LEU A 70 -10.30 6.36 11.70
C LEU A 70 -9.18 6.91 12.58
N TYR A 71 -9.35 8.08 13.20
CA TYR A 71 -8.27 8.74 13.95
C TYR A 71 -7.70 7.91 15.09
N PRO A 72 -8.49 7.18 15.91
CA PRO A 72 -7.94 6.31 16.94
C PRO A 72 -6.98 5.25 16.38
N LEU A 73 -7.26 4.73 15.18
CA LEU A 73 -6.39 3.77 14.50
C LEU A 73 -5.15 4.47 13.91
N LEU A 74 -5.32 5.62 13.29
CA LEU A 74 -4.23 6.38 12.66
C LEU A 74 -3.22 6.91 13.68
N ARG A 75 -3.69 7.37 14.85
CA ARG A 75 -2.87 7.82 15.97
C ARG A 75 -2.33 6.68 16.82
N ARG A 76 -2.88 5.47 16.65
CA ARG A 76 -2.63 4.30 17.51
C ARG A 76 -2.97 4.58 18.98
N ASP A 77 -4.17 5.09 19.21
CA ASP A 77 -4.75 5.33 20.54
C ASP A 77 -5.13 4.00 21.21
N LEU A 78 -4.12 3.15 21.46
CA LEU A 78 -4.28 1.80 22.01
C LEU A 78 -4.28 1.83 23.54
N ILE A 79 -5.23 1.12 24.14
CA ILE A 79 -5.36 0.96 25.58
C ILE A 79 -4.96 -0.47 25.93
N ALA A 80 -3.99 -0.63 26.84
CA ALA A 80 -3.63 -1.94 27.36
C ALA A 80 -4.74 -2.49 28.28
N GLN A 81 -5.21 -3.69 28.00
CA GLN A 81 -6.11 -4.47 28.84
C GLN A 81 -5.50 -5.84 29.11
N GLY A 82 -4.75 -5.94 30.22
CA GLY A 82 -3.96 -7.13 30.53
C GLY A 82 -2.89 -7.37 29.45
N PRO A 83 -2.84 -8.56 28.82
CA PRO A 83 -1.86 -8.87 27.77
C PRO A 83 -2.28 -8.41 26.36
N ARG A 84 -3.45 -7.78 26.21
CA ARG A 84 -4.01 -7.38 24.91
C ARG A 84 -4.10 -5.86 24.80
N TYR A 85 -4.15 -5.37 23.57
CA TYR A 85 -4.49 -3.98 23.28
C TYR A 85 -5.92 -3.89 22.76
N VAL A 86 -6.61 -2.81 23.11
CA VAL A 86 -7.91 -2.45 22.56
C VAL A 86 -7.88 -1.05 21.99
N VAL A 87 -8.77 -0.77 21.05
CA VAL A 87 -8.95 0.56 20.45
C VAL A 87 -10.43 0.90 20.40
N GLN A 88 -10.76 2.19 20.58
CA GLN A 88 -12.13 2.67 20.46
C GLN A 88 -12.43 3.04 19.00
N ILE A 89 -13.49 2.46 18.44
CA ILE A 89 -13.99 2.73 17.10
C ILE A 89 -15.47 3.09 17.23
N GLY A 90 -15.79 4.37 17.06
CA GLY A 90 -17.12 4.91 17.38
C GLY A 90 -17.47 4.66 18.85
N ASP A 91 -18.58 3.96 19.08
CA ASP A 91 -19.07 3.64 20.43
C ASP A 91 -18.59 2.27 20.94
N LYS A 92 -17.77 1.54 20.17
CA LYS A 92 -17.32 0.20 20.52
C LYS A 92 -15.84 0.16 20.86
N VAL A 93 -15.51 -0.71 21.82
CA VAL A 93 -14.14 -1.08 22.15
C VAL A 93 -13.83 -2.41 21.45
N ILE A 94 -12.80 -2.41 20.62
CA ILE A 94 -12.43 -3.55 19.76
C ILE A 94 -11.03 -4.04 20.13
N ASP A 95 -10.86 -5.36 20.25
CA ASP A 95 -9.55 -5.98 20.39
C ASP A 95 -8.67 -5.62 19.19
N TYR A 96 -7.51 -5.02 19.45
CA TYR A 96 -6.56 -4.64 18.42
C TYR A 96 -5.60 -5.79 18.14
N ASN A 97 -5.59 -6.27 16.90
CA ASN A 97 -4.65 -7.27 16.44
C ASN A 97 -3.40 -6.59 15.86
N GLU A 98 -2.21 -6.96 16.34
CA GLU A 98 -0.93 -6.38 15.90
C GLU A 98 -0.59 -6.65 14.42
N GLU A 99 -1.19 -7.68 13.82
CA GLU A 99 -1.06 -7.97 12.38
C GLU A 99 -1.89 -7.04 11.50
N PHE A 100 -2.79 -6.24 12.07
CA PHE A 100 -3.64 -5.31 11.33
C PHE A 100 -2.79 -4.27 10.58
N ARG A 101 -3.13 -4.05 9.31
CA ARG A 101 -2.50 -3.05 8.43
C ARG A 101 -3.57 -2.26 7.72
N LEU A 102 -3.39 -0.94 7.65
CA LEU A 102 -4.34 -0.03 7.01
C LEU A 102 -3.66 0.76 5.89
N PHE A 103 -4.36 0.87 4.76
CA PHE A 103 -4.01 1.73 3.64
C PHE A 103 -5.23 2.57 3.26
N LEU A 104 -5.02 3.85 3.02
CA LEU A 104 -6.05 4.77 2.54
C LEU A 104 -5.74 5.12 1.09
N ALA A 105 -6.73 5.15 0.20
CA ALA A 105 -6.52 5.45 -1.21
C ALA A 105 -7.62 6.36 -1.76
N THR A 106 -7.22 7.32 -2.59
CA THR A 106 -8.12 8.21 -3.32
C THR A 106 -7.74 8.28 -4.79
N ARG A 107 -8.74 8.41 -5.67
CA ARG A 107 -8.52 8.73 -7.08
C ARG A 107 -8.50 10.22 -7.35
N ASN A 108 -8.87 11.04 -6.38
CA ASN A 108 -8.79 12.50 -6.50
C ASN A 108 -7.30 12.90 -6.52
N PRO A 109 -6.77 13.50 -7.60
CA PRO A 109 -5.35 13.89 -7.71
C PRO A 109 -4.97 15.04 -6.76
N SER A 110 -5.97 15.76 -6.24
CA SER A 110 -5.80 16.90 -5.32
C SER A 110 -6.80 16.77 -4.17
N PRO A 111 -6.65 15.75 -3.30
CA PRO A 111 -7.53 15.58 -2.15
C PRO A 111 -7.28 16.70 -1.14
N PHE A 112 -8.35 17.15 -0.48
CA PHE A 112 -8.21 18.04 0.65
C PHE A 112 -7.90 17.21 1.90
N ILE A 113 -6.68 17.31 2.40
CA ILE A 113 -6.25 16.64 3.62
C ILE A 113 -6.11 17.72 4.70
N PRO A 114 -6.98 17.72 5.72
CA PRO A 114 -6.90 18.74 6.77
C PRO A 114 -5.63 18.53 7.62
N PRO A 115 -5.10 19.58 8.28
CA PRO A 115 -3.80 19.51 8.95
C PRO A 115 -3.69 18.44 10.04
N ASP A 116 -4.80 18.18 10.74
CA ASP A 116 -4.92 17.11 11.72
C ASP A 116 -4.78 15.72 11.09
N ALA A 117 -5.43 15.47 9.95
CA ALA A 117 -5.23 14.25 9.17
C ALA A 117 -3.79 14.15 8.63
N ALA A 118 -3.25 15.23 8.07
CA ALA A 118 -1.90 15.28 7.50
C ALA A 118 -0.80 14.93 8.53
N SER A 119 -1.06 15.20 9.82
CA SER A 119 -0.14 14.85 10.92
C SER A 119 -0.10 13.36 11.27
N VAL A 120 -1.11 12.58 10.86
CA VAL A 120 -1.27 11.17 11.25
C VAL A 120 -1.25 10.21 10.05
N VAL A 121 -1.09 10.73 8.84
CA VAL A 121 -0.94 9.95 7.61
C VAL A 121 0.35 10.31 6.88
N THR A 122 0.84 9.41 6.04
CA THR A 122 1.93 9.69 5.10
C THR A 122 1.38 9.73 3.69
N GLU A 123 1.39 10.90 3.06
CA GLU A 123 0.94 11.07 1.69
C GLU A 123 1.92 10.41 0.70
N VAL A 124 1.39 9.61 -0.23
CA VAL A 124 2.16 8.98 -1.30
C VAL A 124 1.47 9.27 -2.63
N ASN A 125 2.14 10.06 -3.49
CA ASN A 125 1.55 10.54 -4.73
C ASN A 125 1.95 9.69 -5.95
N PHE A 126 0.97 8.99 -6.53
CA PHE A 126 1.07 8.17 -7.74
C PHE A 126 0.49 8.86 -8.99
N THR A 127 0.24 10.16 -8.93
CA THR A 127 -0.22 10.93 -10.09
C THR A 127 0.78 10.79 -11.25
N THR A 128 0.28 10.41 -12.41
CA THR A 128 1.13 10.27 -13.60
C THR A 128 1.73 11.62 -13.98
N THR A 129 3.06 11.72 -13.91
CA THR A 129 3.77 12.93 -14.32
C THR A 129 3.80 13.07 -15.84
N ARG A 130 3.98 14.28 -16.38
CA ARG A 130 4.09 14.51 -17.83
C ARG A 130 5.17 13.65 -18.49
N ALA A 131 6.29 13.44 -17.79
CA ALA A 131 7.35 12.55 -18.24
C ALA A 131 6.91 11.08 -18.25
N GLY A 132 6.23 10.63 -17.18
CA GLY A 132 5.65 9.29 -17.10
C GLY A 132 4.62 9.03 -18.19
N LEU A 133 3.74 9.99 -18.49
CA LEU A 133 2.75 9.88 -19.56
C LEU A 133 3.40 9.78 -20.95
N ARG A 134 4.44 10.59 -21.22
CA ARG A 134 5.20 10.49 -22.47
C ARG A 134 5.86 9.13 -22.63
N GLY A 135 6.43 8.58 -21.55
CA GLY A 135 7.00 7.23 -21.55
C GLY A 135 5.94 6.15 -21.84
N GLN A 136 4.75 6.27 -21.24
CA GLN A 136 3.64 5.34 -21.49
C GLN A 136 3.15 5.41 -22.94
N LEU A 137 2.95 6.62 -23.48
CA LEU A 137 2.55 6.81 -24.88
C LEU A 137 3.61 6.27 -25.84
N LEU A 138 4.89 6.51 -25.57
CA LEU A 138 5.99 5.98 -26.37
C LEU A 138 6.01 4.44 -26.35
N ALA A 139 5.82 3.83 -25.18
CA ALA A 139 5.75 2.37 -25.06
C ALA A 139 4.58 1.79 -25.87
N LEU A 140 3.39 2.42 -25.81
CA LEU A 140 2.24 2.01 -26.61
C LEU A 140 2.50 2.14 -28.11
N THR A 141 3.12 3.25 -28.55
CA THR A 141 3.49 3.44 -29.96
C THR A 141 4.49 2.37 -30.42
N ILE A 142 5.52 2.07 -29.63
CA ILE A 142 6.50 1.03 -29.97
C ILE A 142 5.84 -0.35 -30.05
N GLN A 143 4.93 -0.66 -29.13
CA GLN A 143 4.21 -1.93 -29.13
C GLN A 143 3.37 -2.12 -30.42
N GLN A 144 2.78 -1.04 -30.94
CA GLN A 144 1.97 -1.08 -32.15
C GLN A 144 2.84 -1.07 -33.43
N GLU A 145 3.87 -0.24 -33.47
CA GLU A 145 4.69 -0.01 -34.65
C GLU A 145 5.81 -1.05 -34.83
N LYS A 146 6.39 -1.54 -33.71
CA LYS A 146 7.56 -2.43 -33.68
C LYS A 146 7.48 -3.44 -32.52
N PRO A 147 6.52 -4.37 -32.53
CA PRO A 147 6.30 -5.33 -31.44
C PRO A 147 7.52 -6.22 -31.14
N GLU A 148 8.37 -6.50 -32.14
CA GLU A 148 9.62 -7.24 -31.97
C GLU A 148 10.61 -6.54 -31.03
N LEU A 149 10.67 -5.20 -31.05
CA LEU A 149 11.55 -4.44 -30.16
C LEU A 149 11.05 -4.49 -28.72
N GLU A 150 9.74 -4.43 -28.50
CA GLU A 150 9.18 -4.56 -27.14
C GLU A 150 9.43 -5.96 -26.60
N THR A 151 9.27 -7.00 -27.42
CA THR A 151 9.57 -8.39 -27.03
C THR A 151 11.03 -8.56 -26.65
N GLN A 152 11.95 -7.99 -27.44
CA GLN A 152 13.38 -8.04 -27.15
C GLN A 152 13.74 -7.28 -25.87
N LYS A 153 13.15 -6.10 -25.66
CA LYS A 153 13.33 -5.30 -24.44
C LYS A 153 12.83 -6.06 -23.20
N THR A 154 11.63 -6.64 -23.25
CA THR A 154 11.10 -7.45 -22.13
C THR A 154 12.00 -8.63 -21.81
N ARG A 155 12.50 -9.34 -22.83
CA ARG A 155 13.44 -10.45 -22.65
C ARG A 155 14.75 -10.00 -21.99
N LEU A 156 15.31 -8.87 -22.44
CA LEU A 156 16.55 -8.33 -21.86
C LEU A 156 16.36 -7.88 -20.41
N LEU A 157 15.23 -7.24 -20.08
CA LEU A 157 14.91 -6.83 -18.72
C LEU A 157 14.77 -8.05 -17.79
N GLN A 158 14.07 -9.10 -18.22
CA GLN A 158 13.99 -10.36 -17.47
C GLN A 158 15.36 -10.96 -17.21
N GLN A 159 16.23 -11.02 -18.23
CA GLN A 159 17.59 -11.52 -18.07
C GLN A 159 18.45 -10.66 -17.14
N GLU A 160 18.23 -9.35 -17.12
CA GLU A 160 18.91 -8.46 -16.18
C GLU A 160 18.44 -8.71 -14.74
N GLU A 161 17.14 -8.88 -14.53
CA GLU A 161 16.54 -9.16 -13.23
C GLU A 161 17.03 -10.50 -12.66
N ASP A 162 17.00 -11.56 -13.48
CA ASP A 162 17.49 -12.89 -13.11
C ASP A 162 18.96 -12.84 -12.67
N LYS A 163 19.79 -12.07 -13.39
CA LYS A 163 21.21 -11.89 -13.04
C LYS A 163 21.40 -11.13 -11.73
N LYS A 164 20.57 -10.11 -11.45
CA LYS A 164 20.62 -9.39 -10.17
C LYS A 164 20.24 -10.31 -9.01
N ILE A 165 19.23 -11.16 -9.19
CA ILE A 165 18.84 -12.15 -8.18
C ILE A 165 20.00 -13.13 -7.94
N GLN A 166 20.60 -13.67 -9.01
CA GLN A 166 21.76 -14.57 -8.88
C GLN A 166 22.96 -13.91 -8.19
N LEU A 167 23.25 -12.64 -8.49
CA LEU A 167 24.30 -11.88 -7.81
C LEU A 167 24.01 -11.77 -6.31
N ALA A 168 22.79 -11.38 -5.92
CA ALA A 168 22.41 -11.27 -4.52
C ALA A 168 22.52 -12.61 -3.77
N MET A 169 22.08 -13.71 -4.38
CA MET A 169 22.22 -15.06 -3.79
C MET A 169 23.68 -15.47 -3.61
N LEU A 170 24.54 -15.09 -4.55
CA LEU A 170 25.97 -15.40 -4.50
C LEU A 170 26.68 -14.56 -3.42
N GLU A 171 26.32 -13.28 -3.29
CA GLU A 171 26.79 -12.41 -2.21
C GLU A 171 26.37 -12.92 -0.83
N GLU A 172 25.13 -13.38 -0.69
CA GLU A 172 24.61 -14.00 0.54
C GLU A 172 25.37 -15.31 0.87
N SER A 173 25.60 -16.16 -0.12
CA SER A 173 26.38 -17.40 0.04
C SER A 173 27.83 -17.15 0.46
N LEU A 174 28.46 -16.07 -0.05
CA LEU A 174 29.81 -15.68 0.33
C LEU A 174 29.89 -15.17 1.77
N LEU A 175 28.87 -14.44 2.22
CA LEU A 175 28.76 -13.98 3.61
C LEU A 175 28.65 -15.15 4.59
N GLU A 176 27.84 -16.16 4.28
CA GLU A 176 27.67 -17.34 5.13
C GLU A 176 28.99 -18.12 5.32
N VAL A 177 29.75 -18.34 4.25
CA VAL A 177 31.04 -19.06 4.28
C VAL A 177 32.11 -18.32 5.09
N HIS A 178 32.06 -16.98 5.15
CA HIS A 178 33.01 -16.18 5.93
C HIS A 178 32.64 -16.02 7.41
N THR A 179 31.42 -16.41 7.80
CA THR A 179 30.93 -16.36 9.19
C THR A 179 31.01 -17.70 9.95
N GLN A 180 31.60 -18.73 9.35
CA GLN A 180 31.99 -20.00 9.99
C GLN A 180 33.49 -20.05 10.27
#